data_AF-A0A481YIT8-F1
#
_entry.id   AF-A0A481YIT8-F1
#
_cell.length_a   1.000
_cell.length_b   1.000
_cell.length_c   1.000
_cell.angle_alpha   90.00
_cell.angle_beta   90.00
_cell.angle_gamma   90.00
#
_symmetry.space_group_name_H-M   'P 1'
#
loop_
_entity.id
_entity.type
_entity.pdbx_description
1 polymer ?
#
loop_
_entity_poly.entity_id
_entity_poly.type
_entity_poly.pdbx_seq_one_letter_code
_entity_poly.pdbx_strand_id
1 'polypeptide(L)'
;NKTIQSIHKEILELLHRYNLRREFNVSKAKIERKSLVYGRKRAFVFEGGHDTTDLKSYAHFKDLWLEEANQVSESDIERLIPTMRERGGRIYMSSNPVPRSHWLYKRYIANGDNPAVCVIKSTYRDNPFLNGGDIDSWLEKQRLAYHG
;
A
#
# COMPACT_ATOMS: atom_id res chain seq x y z
N ASN A 1 6.04 12.03 14.20
CA ASN A 1 6.95 12.00 13.04
C ASN A 1 7.48 10.59 12.70
N LYS A 2 6.66 9.54 12.84
CA LYS A 2 7.06 8.15 12.55
C LYS A 2 6.76 7.69 11.11
N THR A 3 6.05 8.50 10.32
CA THR A 3 5.43 8.08 9.05
C THR A 3 6.34 8.25 7.82
N ILE A 4 7.59 8.69 7.99
CA ILE A 4 8.64 8.67 6.95
C ILE A 4 9.60 7.50 7.19
N GLN A 5 9.09 6.40 7.75
CA GLN A 5 9.59 5.05 7.49
C GLN A 5 8.73 4.45 6.37
N SER A 6 8.62 5.21 5.28
CA SER A 6 7.59 5.09 4.25
C SER A 6 7.97 4.08 3.18
N ILE A 7 6.98 3.42 2.59
CA ILE A 7 7.00 2.77 1.27
C ILE A 7 7.81 3.52 0.20
N HIS A 8 7.89 4.86 0.31
CA HIS A 8 8.78 5.69 -0.51
C HIS A 8 10.25 5.23 -0.43
N LYS A 9 10.75 5.00 0.78
CA LYS A 9 12.12 4.55 1.04
C LYS A 9 12.35 3.17 0.45
N GLU A 10 11.40 2.25 0.61
CA GLU A 10 11.49 0.89 0.06
C GLU A 10 11.54 0.92 -1.47
N ILE A 11 10.64 1.69 -2.12
CA ILE A 11 10.68 1.88 -3.57
C ILE A 11 12.02 2.48 -3.99
N LEU A 12 12.53 3.47 -3.25
CA LEU A 12 13.82 4.06 -3.55
C LEU A 12 14.97 3.04 -3.43
N GLU A 13 14.98 2.19 -2.41
CA GLU A 13 15.96 1.11 -2.25
C GLU A 13 15.87 0.09 -3.39
N LEU A 14 14.67 -0.29 -3.81
CA LEU A 14 14.46 -1.16 -4.97
C LEU A 14 15.01 -0.52 -6.25
N LEU A 15 14.76 0.77 -6.48
CA LEU A 15 15.32 1.50 -7.63
C LEU A 15 16.85 1.50 -7.64
N HIS A 16 17.50 1.57 -6.48
CA HIS A 16 18.96 1.44 -6.40
C HIS A 16 19.40 0.00 -6.66
N ARG A 17 18.75 -0.98 -6.01
CA ARG A 17 19.06 -2.42 -6.15
C ARG A 17 18.99 -2.90 -7.60
N TYR A 18 18.02 -2.41 -8.36
CA TYR A 18 17.85 -2.75 -9.78
C TYR A 18 18.58 -1.79 -10.73
N ASN A 19 19.44 -0.89 -10.25
CA ASN A 19 20.17 0.11 -11.06
C ASN A 19 19.27 1.06 -11.88
N LEU A 20 18.00 1.21 -11.50
CA LEU A 20 17.01 2.05 -12.18
C LEU A 20 16.99 3.49 -11.67
N ARG A 21 17.66 3.80 -10.55
CA ARG A 21 17.62 5.11 -9.89
C ARG A 21 17.84 6.30 -10.84
N ARG A 22 18.72 6.16 -11.83
CA ARG A 22 19.07 7.24 -12.77
C ARG A 22 17.90 7.61 -13.71
N GLU A 23 16.94 6.72 -13.90
CA GLU A 23 15.75 6.95 -14.73
C GLU A 23 14.68 7.82 -14.06
N PHE A 24 14.82 8.13 -12.76
CA PHE A 24 13.79 8.80 -11.98
C PHE A 24 14.25 10.15 -11.40
N ASN A 25 13.32 11.11 -11.37
CA ASN A 25 13.37 12.30 -10.54
C ASN A 25 12.70 11.95 -9.20
N VAL A 26 13.37 12.23 -8.08
CA VAL A 26 12.93 11.80 -6.74
C VAL A 26 12.84 13.02 -5.82
N SER A 27 11.68 13.21 -5.21
CA SER A 27 11.42 14.15 -4.11
C SER A 27 10.75 13.40 -2.95
N LYS A 28 10.49 14.08 -1.82
CA LYS A 28 9.78 13.47 -0.68
C LYS A 28 8.37 13.01 -1.03
N ALA A 29 7.64 13.78 -1.84
CA ALA A 29 6.25 13.52 -2.19
C ALA A 29 6.07 12.74 -3.51
N LYS A 30 7.12 12.62 -4.33
CA LYS A 30 6.98 12.10 -5.70
C LYS A 30 8.23 11.37 -6.20
N ILE A 31 8.03 10.24 -6.86
CA ILE A 31 9.04 9.52 -7.65
C ILE A 31 8.53 9.44 -9.09
N GLU A 32 9.15 10.17 -10.01
CA GLU A 32 8.67 10.32 -11.39
C GLU A 32 9.70 9.83 -12.41
N ARG A 33 9.25 9.08 -13.42
CA ARG A 33 10.11 8.65 -14.53
C ARG A 33 10.48 9.86 -15.40
N LYS A 34 11.77 9.97 -15.74
CA LYS A 34 12.29 11.02 -16.63
C LYS A 34 11.74 10.87 -18.05
N SER A 35 11.75 9.67 -18.61
CA SER A 35 11.20 9.37 -19.93
C SER A 35 9.70 9.08 -19.90
N LEU A 36 9.07 9.22 -21.07
CA LEU A 36 7.66 8.85 -21.26
C LEU A 36 7.52 7.33 -21.39
N VAL A 37 6.41 6.81 -20.88
CA VAL A 37 6.00 5.41 -21.04
C VAL A 37 4.69 5.40 -21.80
N TYR A 38 4.69 4.86 -23.01
CA TYR A 38 3.53 4.94 -23.92
C TYR A 38 3.02 6.38 -24.09
N GLY A 39 3.94 7.33 -24.27
CA GLY A 39 3.63 8.75 -24.47
C GLY A 39 3.19 9.51 -23.22
N ARG A 40 3.21 8.91 -22.01
CA ARG A 40 2.79 9.55 -20.76
C ARG A 40 3.87 9.56 -19.70
N LYS A 41 3.88 10.61 -18.86
CA LYS A 41 4.66 10.61 -17.61
C LYS A 41 4.06 9.57 -16.66
N ARG A 42 4.93 8.92 -15.88
CA ARG A 42 4.56 7.95 -14.85
C ARG A 42 5.22 8.34 -13.55
N ALA A 43 4.46 8.37 -12.47
CA ALA A 43 4.95 8.73 -11.16
C ALA A 43 4.24 7.94 -10.07
N PHE A 44 4.96 7.70 -8.98
CA PHE A 44 4.39 7.45 -7.66
C PHE A 44 4.27 8.79 -6.94
N VAL A 45 3.11 9.03 -6.34
CA VAL A 45 2.84 10.18 -5.47
C VAL A 45 2.51 9.62 -4.09
N PHE A 46 3.08 10.23 -3.06
CA PHE A 46 3.02 9.73 -1.69
C PHE A 46 2.34 10.75 -0.81
N GLU A 47 1.27 10.32 -0.14
CA GLU A 47 0.50 11.14 0.78
C GLU A 47 0.31 10.44 2.12
N GLY A 48 0.31 11.24 3.20
CA GLY A 48 0.08 10.73 4.55
C GLY A 48 -1.41 10.48 4.79
N GLY A 49 -1.75 9.32 5.34
CA GLY A 49 -3.15 8.89 5.55
C GLY A 49 -3.95 9.63 6.63
N HIS A 50 -3.43 10.71 7.22
CA HIS A 50 -4.11 11.42 8.32
C HIS A 50 -5.10 12.48 7.84
N ASP A 51 -4.95 13.00 6.62
CA ASP A 51 -5.92 13.92 6.03
C ASP A 51 -6.20 13.56 4.58
N THR A 52 -7.33 12.90 4.34
CA THR A 52 -7.79 12.51 3.00
C THR A 52 -8.40 13.67 2.24
N THR A 53 -8.52 14.86 2.87
CA THR A 53 -8.99 16.09 2.21
C THR A 53 -8.05 16.47 1.07
N ASP A 54 -6.74 16.26 1.23
CA ASP A 54 -5.72 16.54 0.21
C ASP A 54 -5.77 15.54 -0.95
N LEU A 55 -6.20 14.29 -0.72
CA LEU A 55 -6.37 13.27 -1.77
C LEU A 55 -7.42 13.66 -2.82
N LYS A 56 -8.38 14.54 -2.46
CA LYS A 56 -9.38 15.08 -3.40
C LYS A 56 -8.78 16.06 -4.41
N SER A 57 -7.67 16.72 -4.06
CA SER A 57 -6.98 17.67 -4.95
C SER A 57 -6.18 16.96 -6.05
N TYR A 58 -5.85 15.68 -5.85
CA TYR A 58 -5.24 14.82 -6.86
C TYR A 58 -6.28 14.33 -7.85
N ALA A 59 -6.72 15.23 -8.72
CA ALA A 59 -7.38 14.82 -9.95
C ALA A 59 -6.37 13.98 -10.78
N HIS A 60 -6.81 12.82 -11.28
CA HIS A 60 -6.11 12.01 -12.30
C HIS A 60 -4.98 11.08 -11.81
N PHE A 61 -5.24 10.23 -10.81
CA PHE A 61 -4.46 9.01 -10.64
C PHE A 61 -5.22 7.80 -11.22
N LYS A 62 -4.44 6.87 -11.77
CA LYS A 62 -4.97 5.62 -12.32
C LYS A 62 -5.10 4.55 -11.24
N ASP A 63 -4.06 4.36 -10.44
CA ASP A 63 -3.94 3.28 -9.48
C ASP A 63 -3.80 3.86 -8.07
N LEU A 64 -4.41 3.21 -7.09
CA LEU A 64 -4.35 3.56 -5.67
C LEU A 64 -3.69 2.43 -4.90
N TRP A 65 -2.70 2.74 -4.06
CA TRP A 65 -2.12 1.78 -3.14
C TRP A 65 -2.23 2.30 -1.71
N LEU A 66 -3.00 1.58 -0.90
CA LEU A 66 -3.18 1.85 0.52
C LEU A 66 -2.34 0.87 1.34
N GLU A 67 -1.27 1.38 1.93
CA GLU A 67 -0.55 0.69 2.99
C GLU A 67 -1.31 0.85 4.31
N GLU A 68 -1.27 -0.18 5.16
CA GLU A 68 -1.99 -0.21 6.44
C GLU A 68 -3.48 0.17 6.28
N ALA A 69 -4.17 -0.42 5.31
CA ALA A 69 -5.53 -0.03 4.93
C ALA A 69 -6.56 -0.10 6.08
N ASN A 70 -6.27 -0.84 7.16
CA ASN A 70 -7.05 -0.86 8.40
C ASN A 70 -7.02 0.45 9.19
N GLN A 71 -6.06 1.35 8.92
CA GLN A 71 -5.99 2.68 9.53
C GLN A 71 -6.85 3.71 8.79
N VAL A 72 -7.34 3.38 7.59
CA VAL A 72 -8.18 4.28 6.79
C VAL A 72 -9.66 4.02 7.07
N SER A 73 -10.46 5.07 7.14
CA SER A 73 -11.91 4.93 7.36
C SER A 73 -12.61 4.49 6.08
N GLU A 74 -13.70 3.72 6.21
CA GLU A 74 -14.55 3.35 5.07
C GLU A 74 -15.03 4.59 4.31
N SER A 75 -15.42 5.64 5.04
CA SER A 75 -15.94 6.87 4.47
C SER A 75 -14.93 7.62 3.61
N ASP A 76 -13.64 7.52 3.93
CA ASP A 76 -12.58 8.13 3.13
C ASP A 76 -12.39 7.39 1.81
N ILE A 77 -12.41 6.06 1.86
CA ILE A 77 -12.31 5.21 0.68
C ILE A 77 -13.50 5.42 -0.26
N GLU A 78 -14.71 5.50 0.27
CA GLU A 78 -15.91 5.78 -0.52
C GLU A 78 -15.88 7.14 -1.22
N ARG A 79 -15.20 8.12 -0.63
CA ARG A 79 -14.98 9.43 -1.28
C ARG A 79 -13.87 9.40 -2.31
N LEU A 80 -12.86 8.54 -2.12
CA LEU A 80 -11.69 8.47 -2.98
C LEU A 80 -11.94 7.65 -4.27
N ILE A 81 -12.65 6.53 -4.18
CA ILE A 81 -12.90 5.65 -5.34
C ILE A 81 -13.51 6.41 -6.54
N PRO A 82 -14.52 7.29 -6.38
CA PRO A 82 -15.10 8.04 -7.49
C PRO A 82 -14.15 9.02 -8.19
N THR A 83 -13.01 9.38 -7.58
CA THR A 83 -12.01 10.26 -8.22
C THR A 83 -11.13 9.51 -9.23
N MET A 84 -11.11 8.17 -9.16
CA MET A 84 -10.37 7.27 -10.06
C MET A 84 -11.07 7.09 -11.40
N ARG A 85 -10.94 8.07 -12.30
CA ARG A 85 -11.66 8.08 -13.59
C ARG A 85 -10.93 7.41 -14.75
N GLU A 86 -9.65 7.07 -14.59
CA GLU A 86 -8.89 6.41 -15.66
C GLU A 86 -9.31 4.94 -15.83
N ARG A 87 -9.58 4.53 -17.07
CA ARG A 87 -10.00 3.16 -17.39
C ARG A 87 -8.93 2.14 -16.98
N GLY A 88 -9.38 1.07 -16.30
CA GLY A 88 -8.52 -0.02 -15.86
C GLY A 88 -7.63 0.35 -14.68
N GLY A 89 -8.01 1.37 -13.91
CA GLY A 89 -7.42 1.68 -12.61
C GLY A 89 -7.66 0.56 -11.60
N ARG A 90 -6.69 0.35 -10.71
CA ARG A 90 -6.75 -0.69 -9.68
C ARG A 90 -6.51 -0.09 -8.30
N ILE A 91 -7.14 -0.70 -7.30
CA ILE A 91 -6.91 -0.40 -5.90
C ILE A 91 -6.19 -1.59 -5.28
N TYR A 92 -5.03 -1.32 -4.70
CA TYR A 92 -4.23 -2.27 -3.94
C TYR A 92 -4.32 -1.89 -2.48
N MET A 93 -4.57 -2.88 -1.62
CA MET A 93 -4.66 -2.68 -0.17
C MET A 93 -3.79 -3.72 0.51
N SER A 94 -2.86 -3.27 1.36
CA SER A 94 -2.13 -4.13 2.29
C SER A 94 -2.59 -3.82 3.71
N SER A 95 -2.74 -4.84 4.54
CA SER A 95 -3.17 -4.68 5.92
C SER A 95 -2.88 -5.94 6.72
N ASN A 96 -2.62 -5.76 8.02
CA ASN A 96 -2.68 -6.86 8.97
C ASN A 96 -4.14 -7.37 9.10
N PRO A 97 -4.34 -8.63 9.55
CA PRO A 97 -5.69 -9.16 9.75
C PRO A 97 -6.58 -8.24 10.60
N VAL A 98 -7.81 -8.03 10.15
CA VAL A 98 -8.82 -7.21 10.83
C VAL A 98 -9.95 -8.09 11.38
N PRO A 99 -10.65 -7.67 12.45
CA PRO A 99 -11.81 -8.41 12.96
C PRO A 99 -12.96 -8.43 11.94
N ARG A 100 -13.85 -9.43 12.03
CA ARG A 100 -15.02 -9.57 11.12
C ARG A 100 -15.97 -8.37 11.15
N SER A 101 -15.96 -7.60 12.22
CA SER A 101 -16.75 -6.36 12.36
C SER A 101 -16.21 -5.21 11.51
N HIS A 102 -14.93 -5.26 11.13
CA HIS A 102 -14.25 -4.19 10.39
C HIS A 102 -14.75 -4.07 8.95
N TRP A 103 -14.82 -2.85 8.44
CA TRP A 103 -15.31 -2.54 7.11
C TRP A 103 -14.53 -3.27 6.01
N LEU A 104 -13.19 -3.28 6.10
CA LEU A 104 -12.30 -3.96 5.16
C LEU A 104 -12.66 -5.45 5.03
N TYR A 105 -12.96 -6.11 6.15
CA TYR A 105 -13.38 -7.51 6.14
C TYR A 105 -14.73 -7.66 5.45
N LYS A 106 -15.75 -6.93 5.91
CA LYS A 106 -17.13 -7.04 5.39
C LYS A 106 -17.20 -6.77 3.90
N ARG A 107 -16.49 -5.74 3.42
CA ARG A 107 -16.58 -5.24 2.05
C ARG A 107 -15.79 -6.08 1.05
N TYR A 108 -14.56 -6.47 1.40
CA TYR A 108 -13.65 -7.10 0.45
C TYR A 108 -13.25 -8.53 0.80
N ILE A 109 -13.17 -8.90 2.08
CA ILE A 109 -12.68 -10.24 2.48
C ILE A 109 -13.83 -11.25 2.59
N ALA A 110 -14.97 -10.84 3.15
CA ALA A 110 -16.15 -11.68 3.31
C ALA A 110 -16.87 -11.92 1.97
N ASN A 111 -16.72 -10.99 1.02
CA ASN A 111 -17.32 -11.04 -0.30
C ASN A 111 -16.33 -11.55 -1.36
N GLY A 112 -15.70 -12.70 -1.07
CA GLY A 112 -14.62 -13.25 -1.90
C GLY A 112 -15.05 -13.68 -3.32
N ASP A 113 -16.34 -13.85 -3.56
CA ASP A 113 -16.89 -14.25 -4.87
C ASP A 113 -17.04 -13.07 -5.84
N ASN A 114 -16.79 -11.83 -5.38
CA ASN A 114 -16.80 -10.66 -6.25
C ASN A 114 -15.63 -10.76 -7.25
N PRO A 115 -15.89 -10.88 -8.57
CA PRO A 115 -14.82 -11.06 -9.56
C PRO A 115 -13.92 -9.83 -9.72
N ALA A 116 -14.32 -8.67 -9.17
CA ALA A 116 -13.50 -7.47 -9.13
C ALA A 116 -12.52 -7.45 -7.94
N VAL A 117 -12.58 -8.44 -7.04
CA VAL A 117 -11.76 -8.51 -5.84
C VAL A 117 -10.86 -9.75 -5.89
N CYS A 118 -9.57 -9.55 -5.61
CA CYS A 118 -8.62 -10.63 -5.39
C CYS A 118 -8.05 -10.50 -3.98
N VAL A 119 -8.25 -11.53 -3.15
CA VAL A 119 -7.75 -11.57 -1.78
C VAL A 119 -6.57 -12.52 -1.70
N ILE A 120 -5.39 -11.98 -1.39
CA ILE A 120 -4.19 -12.77 -1.13
C ILE A 120 -3.95 -12.77 0.37
N LYS A 121 -3.98 -13.95 0.99
CA LYS A 121 -3.60 -14.15 2.40
C LYS A 121 -2.17 -14.65 2.43
N SER A 122 -1.33 -13.97 3.19
CA SER A 122 0.07 -14.32 3.35
C SER A 122 0.42 -14.30 4.84
N THR A 123 1.40 -15.11 5.20
CA THR A 123 1.97 -15.25 6.54
C THR A 123 3.48 -15.11 6.46
N TYR A 124 4.16 -15.04 7.61
CA TYR A 124 5.64 -15.03 7.63
C TYR A 124 6.24 -16.28 6.95
N ARG A 125 5.50 -17.40 6.89
CA ARG A 125 5.96 -18.65 6.26
C ARG A 125 6.08 -18.55 4.75
N ASP A 126 5.40 -17.58 4.15
CA ASP A 126 5.40 -17.35 2.70
C ASP A 126 6.56 -16.43 2.27
N ASN A 127 7.37 -15.94 3.21
CA ASN A 127 8.49 -15.05 2.94
C ASN A 127 9.82 -15.84 2.86
N PRO A 128 10.40 -16.05 1.64
CA PRO A 128 11.65 -16.79 1.47
C PRO A 128 12.89 -16.02 1.95
N PHE A 129 12.76 -14.76 2.32
CA PHE A 129 13.86 -13.92 2.78
C PHE A 129 14.03 -13.93 4.31
N LEU A 130 13.12 -14.58 5.05
CA LEU A 130 13.28 -14.76 6.49
C LEU A 130 14.22 -15.94 6.77
N ASN A 131 15.19 -15.71 7.63
CA ASN A 131 16.01 -16.78 8.19
C ASN A 131 15.39 -17.27 9.52
N GLY A 132 15.76 -18.46 9.99
CA GLY A 132 15.15 -19.09 11.18
C GLY A 132 15.24 -18.24 12.46
N GLY A 133 16.36 -17.53 12.66
CA GLY A 133 16.55 -16.68 13.84
C GLY A 133 15.62 -15.46 13.89
N ASP A 134 15.29 -14.88 12.74
CA ASP A 134 14.34 -13.76 12.65
C ASP A 134 12.91 -14.20 13.03
N ILE A 135 12.54 -15.43 12.70
CA ILE A 135 11.21 -15.98 12.98
C ILE A 135 11.05 -16.22 14.48
N ASP A 136 12.02 -16.85 15.14
CA ASP A 136 11.96 -17.17 16.56
C ASP A 136 11.86 -15.90 17.43
N SER A 137 12.67 -14.89 17.10
CA SER A 137 12.62 -13.60 17.80
C SER A 137 11.27 -12.89 17.64
N TRP A 138 10.68 -12.96 16.43
CA TRP A 138 9.39 -12.36 16.16
C TRP A 138 8.25 -13.10 16.88
N LEU A 139 8.26 -14.44 16.86
CA LEU A 139 7.26 -15.27 17.54
C LEU A 139 7.26 -15.04 19.05
N GLU A 140 8.43 -14.91 19.69
CA GLU A 140 8.50 -14.63 21.13
C GLU A 140 7.92 -13.24 21.46
N LYS A 141 8.18 -12.22 20.63
CA LYS A 141 7.55 -10.90 20.80
C LYS A 141 6.03 -10.95 20.69
N GLN A 142 5.50 -11.70 19.73
CA GLN A 142 4.05 -11.90 19.61
C GLN A 142 3.48 -12.61 20.84
N ARG A 143 4.15 -13.65 21.33
CA ARG A 143 3.73 -14.37 22.54
C ARG A 143 3.62 -13.44 23.74
N LEU A 144 4.63 -12.59 23.97
CA LEU A 144 4.65 -11.62 25.06
C LEU A 144 3.60 -10.51 24.91
N ALA A 145 3.28 -10.08 23.69
CA ALA A 145 2.33 -9.00 23.45
C ALA A 145 0.85 -9.42 23.63
N TYR A 146 0.52 -10.69 23.41
CA TYR A 146 -0.86 -11.20 23.45
C TYR A 146 -1.18 -12.09 24.67
N HIS A 147 -0.18 -12.44 25.49
CA HIS A 147 -0.34 -13.27 26.69
C HIS A 147 0.27 -12.64 27.97
N GLY A 148 0.53 -11.33 27.95
CA GLY A 148 0.89 -10.53 29.13
C GLY A 148 -0.32 -9.94 29.82
#